data_AF-A0A6I9MJN2-F1
#
_entry.id   AF-A0A6I9MJN2-F1
#
_cell.length_a   1.000
_cell.length_b   1.000
_cell.length_c   1.000
_cell.angle_alpha   90.00
_cell.angle_beta   90.00
_cell.angle_gamma   90.00
#
_symmetry.space_group_name_H-M   'P 1'
#
loop_
_entity.id
_entity.type
_entity.pdbx_description
1 polymer ?
#
loop_
_entity_poly.entity_id
_entity_poly.type
_entity_poly.pdbx_seq_one_letter_code
_entity_poly.pdbx_strand_id
1 'polypeptide(L)'
;MLALNLILYSQVSGVMSQNIVQKLKGLHFISPLIKSPKVNIQRNTVALVGNLTKNPNLHIAIVHKALPELLGILSAGTKEGNESDDTLSMACQTSNCLLMNKPEMGKHLVNSTLIRSLNDLSKNTHLPKSSKTASVLLYNLWSDKDLQGFLKKQGMSKSSFVNDITAAAHKSVQVVE
;
A
#
# COMPACT_ATOMS: atom_id res chain seq x y z
N MET A 1 25.18 19.14 -14.52
CA MET A 1 23.94 19.87 -14.90
C MET A 1 22.69 18.98 -14.82
N LEU A 2 22.68 17.78 -15.41
CA LEU A 2 21.56 16.82 -15.34
C LEU A 2 21.16 16.41 -13.90
N ALA A 3 22.13 16.06 -13.05
CA ALA A 3 21.86 15.66 -11.66
C ALA A 3 21.24 16.81 -10.83
N LEU A 4 21.69 18.04 -11.04
CA LEU A 4 21.15 19.23 -10.37
C LEU A 4 19.71 19.51 -10.81
N ASN A 5 19.41 19.36 -12.11
CA ASN A 5 18.06 19.48 -12.64
C ASN A 5 17.13 18.39 -12.08
N LEU A 6 17.57 17.13 -12.00
CA LEU A 6 16.78 16.07 -11.37
C LEU A 6 16.48 16.37 -9.89
N ILE A 7 17.46 16.88 -9.15
CA ILE A 7 17.28 17.26 -7.74
C ILE A 7 16.29 18.43 -7.63
N LEU A 8 16.41 19.46 -8.47
CA LEU A 8 15.47 20.58 -8.53
C LEU A 8 14.05 20.13 -8.89
N TYR A 9 13.88 19.25 -9.88
CA TYR A 9 12.58 18.67 -10.22
C TYR A 9 12.00 17.84 -9.06
N SER A 10 12.84 17.08 -8.35
CA SER A 10 12.41 16.30 -7.18
C SER A 10 11.99 17.20 -6.00
N GLN A 11 12.68 18.32 -5.80
CA GLN A 11 12.35 19.28 -4.75
C GLN A 11 11.09 20.07 -5.10
N VAL A 12 10.97 20.58 -6.33
CA VAL A 12 9.79 21.31 -6.81
C VAL A 12 8.55 20.42 -6.76
N SER A 13 8.65 19.16 -7.22
CA SER A 13 7.55 18.20 -7.10
C SER A 13 7.22 17.88 -5.65
N GLY A 14 8.22 17.72 -4.78
CA GLY A 14 8.02 17.53 -3.33
C GLY A 14 7.27 18.68 -2.66
N VAL A 15 7.68 19.93 -2.93
CA VAL A 15 7.02 21.14 -2.40
C VAL A 15 5.60 21.28 -2.93
N MET A 16 5.37 20.99 -4.21
CA MET A 16 4.03 21.04 -4.81
C MET A 16 3.11 19.98 -4.21
N SER A 17 3.58 18.73 -4.10
CA SER A 17 2.84 17.65 -3.41
C SER A 17 2.52 18.02 -1.96
N GLN A 18 3.44 18.67 -1.26
CA GLN A 18 3.22 19.10 0.12
C GLN A 18 2.19 20.23 0.24
N ASN A 19 2.21 21.21 -0.67
CA ASN A 19 1.17 22.24 -0.72
C ASN A 19 -0.21 21.63 -1.02
N ILE A 20 -0.33 20.73 -2.00
CA ILE A 20 -1.60 20.09 -2.35
C ILE A 20 -2.15 19.27 -1.18
N VAL A 21 -1.31 18.45 -0.54
CA VAL A 21 -1.75 17.55 0.52
C VAL A 21 -2.03 18.30 1.82
N GLN A 22 -1.09 19.13 2.27
CA GLN A 22 -1.17 19.75 3.59
C GLN A 22 -1.89 21.11 3.56
N LYS A 23 -1.58 21.97 2.59
CA LYS A 23 -2.20 23.31 2.54
C LYS A 23 -3.59 23.31 1.91
N LEU A 24 -3.83 22.49 0.89
CA LEU A 24 -5.14 22.46 0.21
C LEU A 24 -6.09 21.39 0.76
N LYS A 25 -5.68 20.65 1.82
CA LYS A 25 -6.42 19.49 2.34
C LYS A 25 -6.81 18.51 1.22
N GLY A 26 -6.00 18.42 0.15
CA GLY A 26 -6.36 17.72 -1.08
C GLY A 26 -6.68 16.25 -0.87
N LEU A 27 -6.06 15.61 0.14
CA LEU A 27 -6.38 14.22 0.51
C LEU A 27 -7.83 14.01 0.94
N HIS A 28 -8.53 15.03 1.45
CA HIS A 28 -9.96 14.90 1.78
C HIS A 28 -10.80 14.60 0.53
N PHE A 29 -10.47 15.24 -0.60
CA PHE A 29 -11.17 15.05 -1.87
C PHE A 29 -10.63 13.86 -2.67
N ILE A 30 -9.34 13.55 -2.53
CA ILE A 30 -8.66 12.46 -3.24
C ILE A 30 -9.02 11.10 -2.64
N SER A 31 -9.07 10.96 -1.31
CA SER A 31 -9.21 9.65 -0.66
C SER A 31 -10.49 8.90 -1.04
N PRO A 32 -11.69 9.54 -1.11
CA PRO A 32 -12.90 8.86 -1.55
C PRO A 32 -12.82 8.30 -2.98
N LEU A 33 -11.98 8.90 -3.85
CA LEU A 33 -11.82 8.46 -5.23
C LEU A 33 -11.03 7.14 -5.35
N ILE A 34 -10.37 6.69 -4.27
CA ILE A 34 -9.69 5.38 -4.20
C ILE A 34 -10.70 4.23 -4.29
N LYS A 35 -11.94 4.42 -3.84
CA LYS A 35 -13.04 3.45 -3.97
C LYS A 35 -14.04 3.84 -5.07
N SER A 36 -13.61 4.64 -6.05
CA SER A 36 -14.50 5.03 -7.14
C SER A 36 -14.91 3.78 -7.95
N PRO A 37 -16.20 3.60 -8.28
CA PRO A 37 -16.63 2.51 -9.15
C PRO A 37 -16.14 2.69 -10.60
N LYS A 38 -15.62 3.89 -10.94
CA LYS A 38 -15.01 4.16 -12.23
C LYS A 38 -13.54 3.71 -12.21
N VAL A 39 -13.26 2.55 -12.80
CA VAL A 39 -11.92 1.90 -12.85
C VAL A 39 -10.79 2.87 -13.20
N ASN A 40 -10.98 3.74 -14.19
CA ASN A 40 -9.97 4.73 -14.58
C ASN A 40 -9.69 5.77 -13.50
N ILE A 41 -10.72 6.25 -12.80
CA ILE A 41 -10.57 7.22 -11.71
C ILE A 41 -9.88 6.55 -10.53
N GLN A 42 -10.33 5.35 -10.16
CA GLN A 42 -9.72 4.58 -9.08
C GLN A 42 -8.23 4.34 -9.34
N ARG A 43 -7.88 3.77 -10.49
CA ARG A 43 -6.50 3.47 -10.88
C ARG A 43 -5.61 4.72 -10.81
N ASN A 44 -6.05 5.83 -11.41
CA ASN A 44 -5.28 7.07 -11.42
C ASN A 44 -5.13 7.66 -10.00
N THR A 45 -6.15 7.53 -9.17
CA THR A 45 -6.12 8.00 -7.78
C THR A 45 -5.15 7.17 -6.94
N VAL A 46 -5.20 5.84 -7.04
CA VAL A 46 -4.27 4.94 -6.34
C VAL A 46 -2.83 5.23 -6.77
N ALA A 47 -2.58 5.42 -8.06
CA ALA A 47 -1.26 5.79 -8.59
C ALA A 47 -0.78 7.16 -8.05
N LEU A 48 -1.67 8.16 -7.99
CA LEU A 48 -1.37 9.47 -7.42
C LEU A 48 -0.99 9.35 -5.94
N VAL A 49 -1.77 8.62 -5.14
CA VAL A 49 -1.47 8.41 -3.73
C VAL A 49 -0.15 7.67 -3.55
N GLY A 50 0.11 6.63 -4.36
CA GLY A 50 1.40 5.93 -4.39
C GLY A 50 2.56 6.89 -4.63
N ASN A 51 2.44 7.82 -5.58
CA ASN A 51 3.45 8.84 -5.83
C ASN A 51 3.62 9.82 -4.66
N LEU A 52 2.53 10.22 -3.98
CA LEU A 52 2.60 11.09 -2.81
C LEU A 52 3.36 10.44 -1.65
N THR A 53 3.37 9.10 -1.55
CA THR A 53 4.15 8.40 -0.52
C THR A 53 5.66 8.52 -0.71
N LYS A 54 6.14 8.96 -1.89
CA LYS A 54 7.56 9.27 -2.10
C LYS A 54 8.05 10.47 -1.28
N ASN A 55 7.13 11.28 -0.73
CA ASN A 55 7.45 12.36 0.19
C ASN A 55 7.11 11.94 1.64
N PRO A 56 8.12 11.63 2.50
CA PRO A 56 7.90 11.20 3.88
C PRO A 56 7.11 12.19 4.74
N ASN A 57 7.18 13.49 4.43
CA ASN A 57 6.43 14.53 5.16
C ASN A 57 4.91 14.36 5.02
N LEU A 58 4.46 13.63 3.99
CA LEU A 58 3.05 13.41 3.71
C LEU A 58 2.53 12.12 4.33
N HIS A 59 3.40 11.22 4.80
CA HIS A 59 3.01 9.91 5.31
C HIS A 59 1.94 9.99 6.40
N ILE A 60 2.08 10.90 7.37
CA ILE A 60 1.10 11.07 8.45
C ILE A 60 -0.30 11.39 7.88
N ALA A 61 -0.37 12.35 6.95
CA ALA A 61 -1.63 12.76 6.34
C ALA A 61 -2.23 11.64 5.46
N ILE A 62 -1.39 10.93 4.71
CA ILE A 62 -1.79 9.82 3.84
C ILE A 62 -2.28 8.63 4.67
N VAL A 63 -1.59 8.27 5.76
CA VAL A 63 -2.02 7.21 6.69
C VAL A 63 -3.40 7.53 7.26
N HIS A 64 -3.66 8.76 7.67
CA HIS A 64 -4.97 9.12 8.23
C HIS A 64 -6.11 9.15 7.22
N LYS A 65 -5.85 9.48 5.95
CA LYS A 65 -6.91 9.74 4.98
C LYS A 65 -7.05 8.69 3.89
N ALA A 66 -5.94 8.18 3.37
CA ALA A 66 -5.94 7.28 2.22
C ALA A 66 -5.69 5.82 2.59
N LEU A 67 -4.91 5.53 3.64
CA LEU A 67 -4.64 4.14 4.03
C LEU A 67 -5.92 3.33 4.35
N PRO A 68 -6.93 3.86 5.06
CA PRO A 68 -8.18 3.11 5.29
C PRO A 68 -8.90 2.75 3.99
N GLU A 69 -8.83 3.62 2.98
CA GLU A 69 -9.45 3.39 1.68
C GLU A 69 -8.67 2.35 0.86
N LEU A 70 -7.33 2.44 0.87
CA LEU A 70 -6.45 1.46 0.24
C LEU A 70 -6.62 0.06 0.85
N LEU A 71 -6.71 -0.04 2.17
CA LEU A 71 -6.96 -1.33 2.83
C LEU A 71 -8.39 -1.83 2.59
N GLY A 72 -9.33 -0.91 2.37
CA GLY A 72 -10.70 -1.24 1.97
C GLY A 72 -10.78 -1.94 0.62
N ILE A 73 -10.11 -1.41 -0.41
CA ILE A 73 -10.05 -2.08 -1.73
C ILE A 73 -9.34 -3.42 -1.65
N LEU A 74 -8.27 -3.53 -0.84
CA LEU A 74 -7.56 -4.80 -0.64
C LEU A 74 -8.40 -5.82 0.13
N SER A 75 -9.27 -5.38 1.04
CA SER A 75 -10.19 -6.25 1.77
C SER A 75 -11.37 -6.72 0.90
N ALA A 76 -11.81 -5.90 -0.05
CA ALA A 76 -12.77 -6.31 -1.09
C ALA A 76 -12.12 -7.30 -2.06
N GLY A 77 -10.83 -7.12 -2.37
CA GLY A 77 -10.05 -8.02 -3.21
C GLY A 77 -10.57 -8.01 -4.64
N THR A 78 -10.89 -9.18 -5.18
CA THR A 78 -11.44 -9.34 -6.54
C THR A 78 -12.95 -9.57 -6.55
N LYS A 79 -13.63 -9.40 -5.40
CA LYS A 79 -15.05 -9.77 -5.25
C LYS A 79 -16.00 -8.87 -6.02
N GLU A 80 -15.61 -7.61 -6.25
CA GLU A 80 -16.42 -6.63 -6.97
C GLU A 80 -16.17 -6.67 -8.49
N GLY A 81 -15.16 -7.43 -8.94
CA GLY A 81 -14.87 -7.69 -10.35
C GLY A 81 -14.37 -6.49 -11.16
N ASN A 82 -14.10 -5.35 -10.50
CA ASN A 82 -13.77 -4.08 -11.15
C ASN A 82 -12.28 -3.72 -11.06
N GLU A 83 -11.54 -4.37 -10.17
CA GLU A 83 -10.17 -4.02 -9.83
C GLU A 83 -9.17 -4.69 -10.78
N SER A 84 -8.37 -3.88 -11.48
CA SER A 84 -7.29 -4.40 -12.31
C SER A 84 -6.11 -4.90 -11.47
N ASP A 85 -5.34 -5.86 -12.01
CA ASP A 85 -4.10 -6.38 -11.39
C ASP A 85 -3.14 -5.23 -11.01
N ASP A 86 -3.00 -4.25 -11.90
CA ASP A 86 -2.18 -3.05 -11.64
C ASP A 86 -2.69 -2.22 -10.46
N THR A 87 -4.00 -2.06 -10.32
CA THR A 87 -4.60 -1.24 -9.25
C THR A 87 -4.41 -1.91 -7.90
N LEU A 88 -4.68 -3.21 -7.80
CA LEU A 88 -4.44 -3.99 -6.58
C LEU A 88 -2.95 -4.04 -6.24
N SER A 89 -2.09 -4.17 -7.24
CA SER A 89 -0.63 -4.14 -7.07
C SER A 89 -0.15 -2.82 -6.48
N MET A 90 -0.55 -1.69 -7.07
CA MET A 90 -0.22 -0.36 -6.55
C MET A 90 -0.79 -0.14 -5.15
N ALA A 91 -1.99 -0.64 -4.85
CA ALA A 91 -2.59 -0.55 -3.53
C ALA A 91 -1.79 -1.33 -2.48
N CYS A 92 -1.34 -2.56 -2.80
CA CYS A 92 -0.46 -3.34 -1.94
C CYS A 92 0.87 -2.62 -1.69
N GLN A 93 1.53 -2.12 -2.74
CA GLN A 93 2.80 -1.41 -2.62
C GLN A 93 2.68 -0.14 -1.77
N THR A 94 1.64 0.65 -2.03
CA THR A 94 1.37 1.90 -1.31
C THR A 94 1.07 1.63 0.16
N SER A 95 0.24 0.63 0.45
CA SER A 95 -0.08 0.23 1.82
C SER A 95 1.15 -0.30 2.55
N ASN A 96 1.99 -1.12 1.89
CA ASN A 96 3.25 -1.62 2.43
C ASN A 96 4.19 -0.48 2.80
N CYS A 97 4.40 0.50 1.90
CA CYS A 97 5.21 1.67 2.17
C CYS A 97 4.74 2.41 3.43
N LEU A 98 3.43 2.70 3.53
CA LEU A 98 2.88 3.44 4.67
C LEU A 98 2.96 2.65 5.99
N LEU A 99 2.68 1.35 5.96
CA LEU A 99 2.71 0.48 7.13
C LEU A 99 4.13 0.25 7.64
N MET A 100 5.12 0.15 6.76
CA MET A 100 6.53 0.01 7.16
C MET A 100 7.13 1.32 7.67
N ASN A 101 6.69 2.47 7.14
CA ASN A 101 7.21 3.78 7.58
C ASN A 101 6.49 4.32 8.82
N LYS A 102 5.22 3.95 9.05
CA LYS A 102 4.38 4.43 10.16
C LYS A 102 3.57 3.28 10.80
N PRO A 103 4.24 2.23 11.32
CA PRO A 103 3.56 1.02 11.83
C PRO A 103 2.58 1.34 12.96
N GLU A 104 2.99 2.17 13.92
CA GLU A 104 2.14 2.58 15.06
C GLU A 104 0.82 3.23 14.65
N MET A 105 0.83 3.99 13.56
CA MET A 105 -0.35 4.69 13.07
C MET A 105 -1.26 3.79 12.23
N GLY A 106 -0.71 2.81 11.52
CA GLY A 106 -1.49 1.97 10.60
C GLY A 106 -1.90 0.61 11.16
N LYS A 107 -1.22 0.09 12.19
CA LYS A 107 -1.41 -1.29 12.68
C LYS A 107 -2.84 -1.64 13.06
N HIS A 108 -3.59 -0.69 13.62
CA HIS A 108 -4.97 -0.89 14.04
C HIS A 108 -5.95 -1.13 12.87
N LEU A 109 -5.56 -0.75 11.65
CA LEU A 109 -6.35 -1.00 10.44
C LEU A 109 -6.14 -2.42 9.89
N VAL A 110 -5.08 -3.12 10.33
CA VAL A 110 -4.75 -4.47 9.88
C VAL A 110 -5.56 -5.49 10.68
N ASN A 111 -6.55 -6.10 10.03
CA ASN A 111 -7.49 -7.04 10.64
C ASN A 111 -7.56 -8.37 9.88
N SER A 112 -8.20 -9.39 10.48
CA SER A 112 -8.25 -10.75 9.91
C SER A 112 -8.91 -10.83 8.54
N THR A 113 -9.86 -9.94 8.23
CA THR A 113 -10.52 -9.88 6.92
C THR A 113 -9.54 -9.43 5.84
N LEU A 114 -8.79 -8.36 6.11
CA LEU A 114 -7.72 -7.89 5.23
C LEU A 114 -6.67 -9.00 5.00
N ILE A 115 -6.21 -9.65 6.06
CA ILE A 115 -5.18 -10.70 5.95
C ILE A 115 -5.68 -11.88 5.13
N ARG A 116 -6.93 -12.30 5.31
CA ARG A 116 -7.53 -13.36 4.48
C ARG A 116 -7.54 -12.95 3.01
N SER A 117 -8.02 -11.75 2.71
CA SER A 117 -8.08 -11.24 1.33
C SER A 117 -6.69 -11.14 0.68
N LEU A 118 -5.69 -10.65 1.42
CA LEU A 118 -4.31 -10.60 0.94
C LEU A 118 -3.73 -12.01 0.72
N ASN A 119 -4.10 -12.99 1.55
CA ASN A 119 -3.66 -14.37 1.38
C ASN A 119 -4.27 -14.99 0.11
N ASP A 120 -5.57 -14.77 -0.13
CA ASP A 120 -6.25 -15.22 -1.35
C ASP A 120 -5.62 -14.56 -2.58
N LEU A 121 -5.37 -13.24 -2.52
CA LEU A 121 -4.71 -12.48 -3.57
C LEU A 121 -3.27 -12.97 -3.83
N SER A 122 -2.52 -13.30 -2.78
CA SER A 122 -1.14 -13.81 -2.89
C SER A 122 -1.04 -15.11 -3.69
N LYS A 123 -2.11 -15.92 -3.67
CA LYS A 123 -2.20 -17.20 -4.37
C LYS A 123 -2.85 -17.09 -5.75
N ASN A 124 -3.32 -15.90 -6.14
CA ASN A 124 -4.04 -15.71 -7.39
C ASN A 124 -3.07 -15.67 -8.58
N THR A 125 -3.04 -16.76 -9.36
CA THR A 125 -2.18 -16.90 -10.54
C THR A 125 -2.62 -16.07 -11.74
N HIS A 126 -3.86 -15.58 -11.76
CA HIS A 126 -4.38 -14.72 -12.84
C HIS A 126 -4.00 -13.25 -12.67
N LEU A 127 -3.55 -12.86 -11.46
CA LEU A 127 -3.18 -11.49 -11.11
C LEU A 127 -1.73 -11.47 -10.60
N PRO A 128 -0.74 -11.75 -11.47
CA PRO A 128 0.64 -11.99 -11.04
C PRO A 128 1.29 -10.78 -10.36
N LYS A 129 0.94 -9.55 -10.75
CA LYS A 129 1.55 -8.34 -10.14
C LYS A 129 1.04 -8.17 -8.71
N SER A 130 -0.27 -8.21 -8.53
CA SER A 130 -0.90 -8.05 -7.22
C SER A 130 -0.62 -9.23 -6.30
N SER A 131 -0.58 -10.46 -6.82
CA SER A 131 -0.11 -11.65 -6.08
C SER A 131 1.29 -11.44 -5.51
N LYS A 132 2.23 -10.95 -6.32
CA LYS A 132 3.60 -10.63 -5.89
C LYS A 132 3.61 -9.57 -4.79
N THR A 133 2.92 -8.46 -4.97
CA THR A 133 2.97 -7.35 -4.02
C THR A 133 2.19 -7.63 -2.74
N ALA A 134 1.09 -8.38 -2.81
CA ALA A 134 0.35 -8.87 -1.65
C ALA A 134 1.22 -9.82 -0.83
N SER A 135 1.93 -10.71 -1.51
CA SER A 135 2.90 -11.62 -0.89
C SER A 135 3.99 -10.88 -0.12
N VAL A 136 4.57 -9.83 -0.71
CA VAL A 136 5.58 -8.98 -0.07
C VAL A 136 4.99 -8.23 1.12
N LEU A 137 3.80 -7.64 0.97
CA LEU A 137 3.10 -6.95 2.06
C LEU A 137 2.85 -7.88 3.26
N LEU A 138 2.35 -9.09 3.02
CA LEU A 138 2.13 -10.09 4.07
C LEU A 138 3.43 -10.44 4.80
N TYR A 139 4.50 -10.70 4.05
CA TYR A 139 5.80 -11.04 4.64
C TYR A 139 6.33 -9.90 5.52
N ASN A 140 6.26 -8.67 5.02
CA ASN A 140 6.72 -7.47 5.73
C ASN A 140 5.94 -7.20 7.01
N LEU A 141 4.60 -7.31 6.96
CA LEU A 141 3.72 -7.17 8.13
C LEU A 141 4.12 -8.10 9.28
N TRP A 142 4.57 -9.32 8.97
CA TRP A 142 4.99 -10.27 9.99
C TRP A 142 6.45 -10.13 10.41
N SER A 143 7.28 -9.52 9.58
CA SER A 143 8.72 -9.35 9.82
C SER A 143 9.02 -8.14 10.71
N ASP A 144 8.18 -7.10 10.64
CA ASP A 144 8.26 -5.96 11.55
C ASP A 144 7.81 -6.34 12.97
N LYS A 145 8.62 -6.01 13.98
CA LYS A 145 8.40 -6.48 15.37
C LYS A 145 7.17 -5.83 16.02
N ASP A 146 6.89 -4.57 15.72
CA ASP A 146 5.79 -3.82 16.32
C ASP A 146 4.45 -4.30 15.73
N LEU A 147 4.41 -4.45 14.41
CA LEU A 147 3.27 -5.03 13.71
C LEU A 147 3.05 -6.49 14.11
N GLN A 148 4.10 -7.32 14.12
CA GLN A 148 4.00 -8.72 14.53
C GLN A 148 3.46 -8.85 15.97
N GLY A 149 3.97 -8.03 16.90
CA GLY A 149 3.51 -8.01 18.29
C GLY A 149 2.04 -7.68 18.40
N PHE A 150 1.55 -6.69 17.63
CA PHE A 150 0.13 -6.35 17.57
C PHE A 150 -0.72 -7.47 16.96
N LEU A 151 -0.29 -8.05 15.83
CA LEU A 151 -1.03 -9.08 15.11
C LEU A 151 -1.14 -10.39 15.91
N LYS A 152 -0.11 -10.75 16.67
CA LYS A 152 -0.15 -11.87 17.62
C LYS A 152 -1.21 -11.64 18.71
N LYS A 153 -1.32 -10.41 19.24
CA LYS A 153 -2.36 -10.06 20.24
C LYS A 153 -3.78 -10.13 19.66
N GLN A 154 -3.93 -9.96 18.35
CA GLN A 154 -5.18 -10.16 17.62
C GLN A 154 -5.47 -11.65 17.30
N GLY A 155 -4.66 -12.59 17.80
CA GLY A 155 -4.84 -14.02 17.59
C GLY A 155 -4.36 -14.54 16.23
N MET A 156 -3.62 -13.73 15.46
CA MET A 156 -3.11 -14.15 14.15
C MET A 156 -1.80 -14.93 14.29
N SER A 157 -1.57 -15.86 13.37
CA SER A 157 -0.41 -16.76 13.39
C SER A 157 0.47 -16.57 12.16
N LYS A 158 1.74 -16.98 12.27
CA LYS A 158 2.77 -16.80 11.23
C LYS A 158 2.36 -17.38 9.88
N SER A 159 1.65 -18.51 9.86
CA SER A 159 1.26 -19.20 8.63
C SER A 159 0.31 -18.40 7.74
N SER A 160 -0.42 -17.43 8.31
CA SER A 160 -1.26 -16.50 7.55
C SER A 160 -0.46 -15.48 6.73
N PHE A 161 0.82 -15.28 7.08
CA PHE A 161 1.66 -14.22 6.50
C PHE A 161 2.90 -14.78 5.78
N VAL A 162 3.54 -15.79 6.36
CA VAL A 162 4.80 -16.36 5.88
C VAL A 162 4.57 -17.80 5.45
N ASN A 163 4.68 -18.04 4.16
CA ASN A 163 4.66 -19.36 3.50
C ASN A 163 5.64 -19.35 2.31
N ASP A 164 5.71 -20.45 1.56
CA ASP A 164 6.67 -20.56 0.45
C ASP A 164 6.47 -19.48 -0.63
N ILE A 165 5.21 -19.12 -0.93
CA ILE A 165 4.86 -18.09 -1.91
C ILE A 165 5.33 -16.72 -1.41
N THR A 166 4.99 -16.37 -0.16
CA THR A 166 5.33 -15.04 0.38
C THR A 166 6.81 -14.87 0.63
N ALA A 167 7.49 -15.92 1.10
CA ALA A 167 8.94 -15.93 1.27
C ALA A 167 9.69 -15.83 -0.07
N ALA A 168 9.24 -16.56 -1.10
CA ALA A 168 9.84 -16.48 -2.43
C ALA A 168 9.65 -15.08 -3.05
N ALA A 169 8.45 -14.50 -2.94
CA ALA A 169 8.18 -13.16 -3.43
C ALA A 169 9.05 -12.12 -2.72
N HIS A 170 9.15 -12.17 -1.39
CA HIS A 170 10.01 -11.25 -0.63
C HIS A 170 11.49 -11.37 -1.03
N LYS A 171 12.03 -12.58 -1.12
CA LYS A 171 13.43 -12.81 -1.56
C LYS A 171 13.69 -12.23 -2.95
N SER A 172 12.76 -12.42 -3.88
CA SER A 172 12.95 -11.93 -5.25
C SER A 172 12.95 -10.40 -5.39
N VAL A 173 12.38 -9.66 -4.42
CA VAL A 173 12.48 -8.19 -4.40
C VAL A 173 13.85 -7.74 -3.92
N GLN A 174 14.47 -8.48 -2.98
CA GLN A 174 15.81 -8.17 -2.45
C GLN A 174 16.96 -8.45 -3.42
N VAL A 175 16.74 -9.29 -4.45
CA VAL A 175 17.77 -9.64 -5.45
C VAL A 175 17.85 -8.62 -6.59
N VAL A 176 16.89 -7.70 -6.68
CA VAL A 176 16.80 -6.71 -7.76
C VAL A 176 17.38 -5.34 -7.35
N GLU A 177 17.86 -5.20 -6.10
CA GLU A 177 18.57 -4.02 -5.59
C GLU A 177 20.09 -4.18 -5.61
#